data_AF-A0A2V7QFS7-F1
#
_entry.id   AF-A0A2V7QFS7-F1
#
_cell.length_a   1.000
_cell.length_b   1.000
_cell.length_c   1.000
_cell.angle_alpha   90.00
_cell.angle_beta   90.00
_cell.angle_gamma   90.00
#
_symmetry.space_group_name_H-M   'P 1'
#
loop_
_entity.id
_entity.type
_entity.pdbx_description
1 polymer ?
#
loop_
_entity_poly.entity_id
_entity_poly.type
_entity_poly.pdbx_seq_one_letter_code
_entity_poly.pdbx_strand_id
1 'polypeptide(L)'
;MYKRARAERVVPSGYDPVGDFDEKPSPARGEAKWLEIHDAALLLEAARTYRPAPDKGGWRPVPFAYELIATFVLTGGRESEVLGLEVDDVSLDRGVVTFRPNKWRRLKTATSHRSVPLWPQLREALERYLAEHPPSRLLLPSYRTGEEAMLTDFRKLPDAVAVRAGWKPGEIRSKIFRHTYCAARLQTVDQGAPVSTYTVAREMGHGGEAMVRKVYGHLGQVRHRAEPMEYRVEQHAAKLGARWEALSRGGFGTAIGTTA
;
A
#
# COMPACT_ATOMS: atom_id res chain seq x y z
N MET A 1 4.82 -21.72 -22.34
CA MET A 1 4.80 -21.68 -23.81
C MET A 1 5.19 -23.03 -24.40
N TYR A 2 6.42 -23.52 -24.22
CA TYR A 2 6.86 -24.82 -24.79
C TYR A 2 6.06 -26.05 -24.34
N LYS A 3 5.60 -26.11 -23.08
CA LYS A 3 4.64 -27.15 -22.64
C LYS A 3 3.37 -27.20 -23.49
N ARG A 4 2.81 -26.04 -23.86
CA ARG A 4 1.62 -25.95 -24.70
C ARG A 4 1.93 -26.28 -26.16
N ALA A 5 3.04 -25.77 -26.69
CA ALA A 5 3.51 -26.10 -28.04
C ALA A 5 3.78 -27.61 -28.23
N ARG A 6 4.30 -28.29 -27.20
CA ARG A 6 4.44 -29.75 -27.17
C ARG A 6 3.08 -30.47 -27.16
N ALA A 7 2.13 -30.00 -26.35
CA ALA A 7 0.78 -30.57 -26.30
C ALA A 7 0.04 -30.42 -27.63
N GLU A 8 0.26 -29.30 -28.32
CA GLU A 8 -0.28 -29.00 -29.65
C GLU A 8 0.59 -29.58 -30.79
N ARG A 9 1.66 -30.33 -30.47
CA ARG A 9 2.60 -30.96 -31.42
C ARG A 9 3.26 -30.00 -32.42
N VAL A 10 3.32 -28.71 -32.08
CA VAL A 10 4.03 -27.67 -32.85
C VAL A 10 5.55 -27.83 -32.74
N VAL A 11 6.03 -28.48 -31.66
CA VAL A 11 7.44 -28.83 -31.45
C VAL A 11 7.58 -30.29 -31.00
N PRO A 12 8.74 -30.93 -31.22
CA PRO A 12 8.98 -32.32 -30.81
C PRO A 12 8.86 -32.55 -29.30
N SER A 13 8.57 -33.80 -28.91
CA SER A 13 8.68 -34.20 -27.51
C SER A 13 10.14 -34.07 -27.04
N GLY A 14 10.34 -33.53 -25.83
CA GLY A 14 11.67 -33.24 -25.29
C GLY A 14 12.19 -31.83 -25.61
N TYR A 15 11.54 -31.07 -26.51
CA TYR A 15 11.92 -29.70 -26.80
C TYR A 15 11.43 -28.73 -25.69
N ASP A 16 12.28 -28.46 -24.70
CA ASP A 16 12.05 -27.45 -23.66
C ASP A 16 13.34 -26.63 -23.41
N PRO A 17 13.76 -25.78 -24.36
CA PRO A 17 15.03 -25.06 -24.26
C PRO A 17 15.12 -24.15 -23.01
N VAL A 18 13.99 -23.81 -22.36
CA VAL A 18 13.96 -23.10 -21.08
C VAL A 18 14.00 -24.06 -19.89
N GLY A 19 13.43 -25.25 -20.03
CA GLY A 19 13.53 -26.37 -19.09
C GLY A 19 14.95 -26.92 -18.96
N ASP A 20 15.69 -26.92 -20.07
CA ASP A 20 17.03 -27.51 -20.23
C ASP A 20 18.16 -26.67 -19.61
N PHE A 21 17.86 -25.49 -19.07
CA PHE A 21 18.84 -24.72 -18.30
C PHE A 21 19.09 -25.38 -16.94
N ASP A 22 20.31 -25.88 -16.73
CA ASP A 22 20.77 -26.45 -15.45
C ASP A 22 20.65 -25.45 -14.30
N GLU A 23 21.00 -24.19 -14.56
CA GLU A 23 20.90 -23.11 -13.58
C GLU A 23 20.11 -21.94 -14.15
N LYS A 24 18.87 -21.80 -13.69
CA LYS A 24 18.01 -20.69 -14.11
C LYS A 24 18.43 -19.43 -13.37
N PRO A 25 18.73 -18.32 -14.08
CA PRO A 25 19.03 -17.06 -13.43
C PRO A 25 17.87 -16.69 -12.53
N SER A 26 18.12 -16.73 -11.23
CA SER A 26 17.16 -16.39 -10.21
C SER A 26 17.46 -14.97 -9.75
N PRO A 27 16.46 -14.07 -9.68
CA PRO A 27 16.70 -12.74 -9.14
C PRO A 27 17.25 -12.86 -7.71
N ALA A 28 18.24 -12.02 -7.40
CA ALA A 28 18.82 -11.96 -6.07
C ALA A 28 17.69 -11.79 -5.04
N ARG A 29 17.60 -12.73 -4.08
CA ARG A 29 16.58 -12.71 -3.03
C ARG A 29 17.02 -11.72 -1.96
N GLY A 30 16.68 -10.44 -2.12
CA GLY A 30 16.74 -9.47 -1.03
C GLY A 30 15.58 -9.66 -0.05
N GLU A 31 15.79 -9.34 1.21
CA GLU A 31 14.69 -9.19 2.18
C GLU A 31 13.72 -8.11 1.68
N ALA A 32 12.42 -8.29 1.97
CA ALA A 32 11.44 -7.28 1.61
C ALA A 32 11.71 -6.02 2.42
N LYS A 33 11.83 -4.86 1.77
CA LYS A 33 11.85 -3.58 2.47
C LYS A 33 10.45 -3.27 3.00
N TRP A 34 10.36 -2.74 4.22
CA TRP A 34 9.16 -2.17 4.82
C TRP A 34 9.51 -0.86 5.52
N LEU A 35 8.50 -0.05 5.85
CA LEU A 35 8.65 1.12 6.71
C LEU A 35 8.46 0.70 8.16
N GLU A 36 9.33 1.16 9.05
CA GLU A 36 9.06 1.08 10.48
C GLU A 36 7.84 1.95 10.84
N ILE A 37 7.20 1.68 11.99
CA ILE A 37 5.94 2.35 12.36
C ILE A 37 6.06 3.88 12.37
N HIS A 38 7.16 4.39 12.94
CA HIS A 38 7.47 5.81 12.96
C HIS A 38 7.71 6.40 11.56
N ASP A 39 8.33 5.65 10.64
CA ASP A 39 8.52 6.06 9.25
C ASP A 39 7.19 6.12 8.50
N ALA A 40 6.32 5.12 8.68
CA ALA A 40 4.98 5.12 8.11
C ALA A 40 4.15 6.30 8.65
N ALA A 41 4.28 6.62 9.94
CA ALA A 41 3.61 7.77 10.56
C ALA A 41 4.08 9.11 9.97
N LEU A 42 5.40 9.28 9.78
CA LEU A 42 5.95 10.47 9.13
C LEU A 42 5.48 10.59 7.68
N LEU A 43 5.40 9.47 6.94
CA LEU A 43 4.93 9.48 5.55
C LEU A 43 3.44 9.87 5.47
N LEU A 44 2.60 9.35 6.36
CA LEU A 44 1.18 9.73 6.43
C LEU A 44 1.01 11.20 6.78
N GLU A 45 1.81 11.71 7.72
CA GLU A 45 1.77 13.13 8.07
C GLU A 45 2.24 14.02 6.91
N ALA A 46 3.25 13.58 6.16
CA ALA A 46 3.64 14.25 4.93
C ALA A 46 2.49 14.22 3.91
N ALA A 47 1.77 13.11 3.76
CA ALA A 47 0.63 13.02 2.86
C ALA A 47 -0.51 13.97 3.28
N ARG A 48 -0.81 14.06 4.59
CA ARG A 48 -1.86 14.91 5.16
C ARG A 48 -1.62 16.40 4.90
N THR A 49 -0.37 16.83 5.03
CA THR A 49 0.06 18.21 4.79
C THR A 49 0.44 18.46 3.32
N TYR A 50 0.33 17.45 2.44
CA TYR A 50 0.67 17.62 1.04
C TYR A 50 -0.31 18.55 0.35
N ARG A 51 0.26 19.58 -0.29
CA ARG A 51 -0.45 20.47 -1.18
C ARG A 51 0.22 20.33 -2.55
N PRO A 52 -0.44 19.67 -3.50
CA PRO A 52 0.13 19.51 -4.83
C PRO A 52 0.27 20.88 -5.50
N ALA A 53 1.34 21.07 -6.26
CA ALA A 53 1.50 22.27 -7.07
C ALA A 53 0.34 22.38 -8.09
N PRO A 54 -0.09 23.60 -8.45
CA PRO A 54 -1.05 23.81 -9.53
C PRO A 54 -0.59 23.11 -10.81
N ASP A 55 -1.56 22.70 -11.63
CA ASP A 55 -1.36 21.90 -12.84
C ASP A 55 -0.19 22.42 -13.70
N LYS A 56 0.95 21.73 -13.61
CA LYS A 56 2.04 21.87 -14.57
C LYS A 56 1.92 20.73 -15.58
N GLY A 57 1.43 21.05 -16.78
CA GLY A 57 1.45 20.15 -17.93
C GLY A 57 0.23 19.23 -18.12
N GLY A 58 -0.96 19.63 -17.66
CA GLY A 58 -2.22 18.88 -17.86
C GLY A 58 -2.43 17.73 -16.86
N TRP A 59 -1.65 17.68 -15.78
CA TRP A 59 -1.82 16.73 -14.69
C TRP A 59 -2.67 17.35 -13.59
N ARG A 60 -3.96 16.98 -13.56
CA ARG A 60 -4.80 17.27 -12.39
C ARG A 60 -4.19 16.65 -11.14
N PRO A 61 -3.96 17.43 -10.09
CA PRO A 61 -3.51 16.91 -8.82
C PRO A 61 -4.43 15.80 -8.29
N VAL A 62 -3.84 14.80 -7.63
CA VAL A 62 -4.61 13.80 -6.90
C VAL A 62 -4.98 14.40 -5.54
N PRO A 63 -6.27 14.70 -5.27
CA PRO A 63 -6.65 15.48 -4.09
C PRO A 63 -6.64 14.66 -2.79
N PHE A 64 -6.47 13.34 -2.88
CA PHE A 64 -6.60 12.38 -1.78
C PHE A 64 -5.29 11.64 -1.45
N ALA A 65 -4.18 12.39 -1.39
CA ALA A 65 -2.87 11.80 -1.14
C ALA A 65 -2.81 11.01 0.17
N TYR A 66 -3.41 11.56 1.22
CA TYR A 66 -3.46 10.96 2.55
C TYR A 66 -4.29 9.68 2.53
N GLU A 67 -5.51 9.73 2.02
CA GLU A 67 -6.45 8.60 1.99
C GLU A 67 -5.90 7.45 1.15
N LEU A 68 -5.24 7.76 0.02
CA LEU A 68 -4.62 6.75 -0.82
C LEU A 68 -3.50 6.02 -0.09
N ILE A 69 -2.54 6.76 0.49
CA ILE A 69 -1.39 6.16 1.18
C ILE A 69 -1.87 5.45 2.46
N ALA A 70 -2.79 6.05 3.23
CA ALA A 70 -3.41 5.47 4.41
C ALA A 70 -4.10 4.14 4.08
N THR A 71 -4.91 4.10 3.02
CA THR A 71 -5.56 2.86 2.57
C THR A 71 -4.52 1.79 2.27
N PHE A 72 -3.42 2.12 1.61
CA PHE A 72 -2.35 1.15 1.35
C PHE A 72 -1.67 0.62 2.63
N VAL A 73 -1.22 1.51 3.53
CA VAL A 73 -0.41 1.12 4.70
C VAL A 73 -1.24 0.53 5.84
N LEU A 74 -2.55 0.81 5.89
CA LEU A 74 -3.49 0.29 6.89
C LEU A 74 -4.28 -0.92 6.40
N THR A 75 -4.19 -1.33 5.13
CA THR A 75 -4.85 -2.56 4.65
C THR A 75 -3.91 -3.60 4.05
N GLY A 76 -2.70 -3.18 3.66
CA GLY A 76 -1.77 -4.03 2.93
C GLY A 76 -2.29 -4.50 1.56
N GLY A 77 -3.29 -3.80 1.00
CA GLY A 77 -3.86 -4.12 -0.31
C GLY A 77 -2.82 -4.10 -1.43
N ARG A 78 -3.00 -4.95 -2.45
CA ARG A 78 -2.20 -4.85 -3.69
C ARG A 78 -2.58 -3.60 -4.45
N GLU A 79 -1.69 -3.14 -5.33
CA GLU A 79 -1.89 -1.93 -6.12
C GLU A 79 -3.25 -1.88 -6.83
N SER A 80 -3.55 -2.87 -7.68
CA SER A 80 -4.85 -2.93 -8.36
C SER A 80 -6.03 -3.15 -7.42
N GLU A 81 -5.79 -3.76 -6.24
CA GLU A 81 -6.82 -4.00 -5.25
C GLU A 81 -7.28 -2.71 -4.57
N VAL A 82 -6.34 -1.83 -4.20
CA VAL A 82 -6.60 -0.54 -3.55
C VAL A 82 -7.15 0.48 -4.55
N LEU A 83 -6.51 0.61 -5.72
CA LEU A 83 -6.91 1.60 -6.73
C LEU A 83 -8.30 1.33 -7.33
N GLY A 84 -8.84 0.12 -7.17
CA GLY A 84 -10.15 -0.28 -7.68
C GLY A 84 -11.18 -0.59 -6.59
N LEU A 85 -10.92 -0.21 -5.33
CA LEU A 85 -11.92 -0.28 -4.26
C LEU A 85 -13.15 0.56 -4.65
N GLU A 86 -14.33 -0.01 -4.46
CA GLU A 86 -15.59 0.74 -4.49
C GLU A 86 -15.91 1.31 -3.10
N VAL A 87 -16.74 2.34 -3.01
CA VAL A 87 -17.26 2.82 -1.72
C VAL A 87 -17.94 1.69 -0.95
N ASP A 88 -18.72 0.84 -1.64
CA ASP A 88 -19.39 -0.33 -1.09
C ASP A 88 -18.45 -1.42 -0.55
N ASP A 89 -17.15 -1.37 -0.90
CA ASP A 89 -16.15 -2.27 -0.34
C ASP A 89 -15.76 -1.89 1.09
N VAL A 90 -16.11 -0.67 1.55
CA VAL A 90 -15.85 -0.16 2.90
C VAL A 90 -17.14 -0.19 3.72
N SER A 91 -17.20 -1.07 4.73
CA SER A 91 -18.35 -1.12 5.64
C SER A 91 -17.99 -0.46 6.96
N LEU A 92 -18.57 0.72 7.20
CA LEU A 92 -18.45 1.44 8.47
C LEU A 92 -19.11 0.67 9.62
N ASP A 93 -20.27 0.04 9.38
CA ASP A 93 -20.98 -0.72 10.41
C ASP A 93 -20.23 -1.98 10.83
N ARG A 94 -19.74 -2.76 9.85
CA ARG A 94 -18.98 -3.98 10.12
C ARG A 94 -17.52 -3.70 10.47
N GLY A 95 -17.04 -2.47 10.26
CA GLY A 95 -15.65 -2.08 10.49
C GLY A 95 -14.66 -2.88 9.64
N VAL A 96 -14.95 -3.06 8.34
CA VAL A 96 -14.08 -3.82 7.43
C VAL A 96 -13.94 -3.18 6.06
N VAL A 97 -12.77 -3.39 5.45
CA VAL A 97 -12.50 -3.16 4.02
C VAL A 97 -12.46 -4.51 3.31
N THR A 98 -13.27 -4.69 2.28
CA THR A 98 -13.39 -5.95 1.53
C THR A 98 -12.71 -5.87 0.18
N PHE A 99 -11.68 -6.69 -0.03
CA PHE A 99 -11.11 -6.89 -1.36
C PHE A 99 -11.89 -7.98 -2.07
N ARG A 100 -12.71 -7.62 -3.07
CA ARG A 100 -13.48 -8.55 -3.91
C ARG A 100 -13.37 -8.16 -5.39
N PRO A 101 -13.66 -9.05 -6.35
CA PRO A 101 -13.76 -8.66 -7.76
C PRO A 101 -14.91 -7.66 -7.95
N ASN A 102 -14.75 -6.71 -8.86
CA ASN A 102 -15.82 -5.81 -9.30
C ASN A 102 -15.60 -5.39 -10.78
N LYS A 103 -16.36 -4.41 -11.27
CA LYS A 103 -16.27 -3.96 -12.67
C LYS A 103 -14.91 -3.35 -13.03
N TRP A 104 -14.19 -2.84 -12.03
CA TRP A 104 -12.94 -2.10 -12.20
C TRP A 104 -11.71 -3.02 -12.12
N ARG A 105 -11.74 -4.03 -11.24
CA ARG A 105 -10.59 -4.89 -10.97
C ARG A 105 -10.93 -6.37 -10.94
N ARG A 106 -9.98 -7.18 -11.41
CA ARG A 106 -9.90 -8.61 -11.13
C ARG A 106 -8.97 -8.87 -9.94
N LEU A 107 -9.15 -10.02 -9.30
CA LEU A 107 -8.28 -10.45 -8.21
C LEU A 107 -7.17 -11.40 -8.71
N LYS A 108 -6.00 -11.32 -8.07
CA LYS A 108 -4.80 -12.09 -8.49
C LYS A 108 -4.98 -13.59 -8.29
N THR A 109 -5.56 -14.01 -7.18
CA THR A 109 -5.75 -15.42 -6.81
C THR A 109 -7.12 -15.63 -6.17
N ALA A 110 -7.57 -16.88 -6.05
CA ALA A 110 -8.82 -17.20 -5.33
C ALA A 110 -8.79 -16.69 -3.87
N THR A 111 -7.62 -16.75 -3.21
CA THR A 111 -7.40 -16.26 -1.84
C THR A 111 -7.29 -14.74 -1.73
N SER A 112 -7.35 -14.01 -2.84
CA SER A 112 -7.35 -12.53 -2.80
C SER A 112 -8.67 -11.98 -2.30
N HIS A 113 -9.78 -12.73 -2.39
CA HIS A 113 -11.05 -12.31 -1.80
C HIS A 113 -10.95 -12.41 -0.28
N ARG A 114 -10.91 -11.27 0.39
CA ARG A 114 -10.68 -11.18 1.84
C ARG A 114 -11.21 -9.88 2.41
N SER A 115 -11.34 -9.85 3.72
CA SER A 115 -11.62 -8.63 4.48
C SER A 115 -10.42 -8.29 5.37
N VAL A 116 -10.22 -7.00 5.60
CA VAL A 116 -9.24 -6.45 6.53
C VAL A 116 -9.99 -5.53 7.49
N PRO A 117 -9.63 -5.46 8.79
CA PRO A 117 -10.23 -4.50 9.71
C PRO A 117 -10.12 -3.07 9.17
N LEU A 118 -11.20 -2.31 9.28
CA LEU A 118 -11.20 -0.87 9.06
C LEU A 118 -10.68 -0.20 10.33
N TRP A 119 -9.37 -0.01 10.39
CA TRP A 119 -8.70 0.57 11.54
C TRP A 119 -9.21 1.99 11.86
N PRO A 120 -9.22 2.41 13.14
CA PRO A 120 -9.75 3.72 13.54
C PRO A 120 -9.17 4.90 12.75
N GLN A 121 -7.85 4.89 12.50
CA GLN A 121 -7.21 5.95 11.69
C GLN A 121 -7.70 5.97 10.24
N LEU A 122 -7.90 4.80 9.62
CA LEU A 122 -8.41 4.74 8.25
C LEU A 122 -9.89 5.12 8.20
N ARG A 123 -10.68 4.69 9.18
CA ARG A 123 -12.09 5.09 9.34
C ARG A 123 -12.22 6.61 9.36
N GLU A 124 -11.50 7.27 10.27
CA GLU A 124 -11.54 8.73 10.42
C GLU A 124 -11.21 9.43 9.10
N ALA A 125 -10.18 8.95 8.39
CA ALA A 125 -9.76 9.49 7.11
C ALA A 125 -10.84 9.36 6.03
N LEU A 126 -11.42 8.17 5.89
CA LEU A 126 -12.40 7.88 4.85
C LEU A 126 -13.76 8.53 5.15
N GLU A 127 -14.19 8.59 6.41
CA GLU A 127 -15.41 9.30 6.80
C GLU A 127 -15.33 10.79 6.44
N ARG A 128 -14.21 11.45 6.77
CA ARG A 128 -13.99 12.85 6.38
C ARG A 128 -13.95 13.02 4.87
N TYR A 129 -13.18 12.17 4.19
CA TYR A 129 -13.05 12.22 2.73
C TYR A 129 -14.40 12.09 2.02
N LEU A 130 -15.20 11.10 2.40
CA LEU A 130 -16.52 10.85 1.79
C LEU A 130 -17.54 11.96 2.09
N ALA A 131 -17.41 12.64 3.23
CA ALA A 131 -18.25 13.80 3.55
C ALA A 131 -17.89 15.06 2.73
N GLU A 132 -16.61 15.22 2.39
CA GLU A 132 -16.08 16.41 1.70
C GLU A 132 -16.08 16.29 0.17
N HIS A 133 -16.26 15.08 -0.38
CA HIS A 133 -16.17 14.81 -1.82
C HIS A 133 -17.50 14.38 -2.42
N PRO A 134 -17.75 14.67 -3.72
CA PRO A 134 -18.93 14.19 -4.40
C PRO A 134 -19.07 12.66 -4.36
N PRO A 135 -20.30 12.12 -4.33
CA PRO A 135 -20.54 10.69 -4.45
C PRO A 135 -19.89 10.11 -5.72
N SER A 136 -19.28 8.95 -5.58
CA SER A 136 -18.64 8.21 -6.66
C SER A 136 -18.74 6.71 -6.39
N ARG A 137 -18.52 5.88 -7.42
CA ARG A 137 -18.56 4.43 -7.23
C ARG A 137 -17.23 3.90 -6.71
N LEU A 138 -16.12 4.33 -7.28
CA LEU A 138 -14.77 4.10 -6.76
C LEU A 138 -14.57 4.87 -5.46
N LEU A 139 -13.83 4.28 -4.51
CA LEU A 139 -13.48 4.95 -3.27
C LEU A 139 -12.56 6.16 -3.51
N LEU A 140 -11.63 6.04 -4.46
CA LEU A 140 -10.64 7.06 -4.80
C LEU A 140 -10.60 7.27 -6.32
N PRO A 141 -11.62 7.92 -6.91
CA PRO A 141 -11.78 8.04 -8.36
C PRO A 141 -10.76 8.99 -8.98
N SER A 142 -10.37 8.70 -10.23
CA SER A 142 -9.69 9.65 -11.10
C SER A 142 -10.67 10.19 -12.14
N TYR A 143 -10.70 11.52 -12.31
CA TYR A 143 -11.50 12.21 -13.33
C TYR A 143 -10.63 12.86 -14.41
N ARG A 144 -9.42 12.33 -14.66
CA ARG A 144 -8.48 12.93 -15.63
C ARG A 144 -9.07 12.99 -17.05
N THR A 145 -9.89 12.02 -17.41
CA THR A 145 -10.54 11.91 -18.73
C THR A 145 -11.95 12.51 -18.76
N GLY A 146 -12.40 13.17 -17.69
CA GLY A 146 -13.76 13.69 -17.54
C GLY A 146 -14.77 12.69 -17.01
N GLU A 147 -14.50 11.39 -17.14
CA GLU A 147 -15.31 10.31 -16.57
C GLU A 147 -14.64 9.68 -15.35
N GLU A 148 -15.43 9.05 -14.48
CA GLU A 148 -14.93 8.29 -13.35
C GLU A 148 -14.10 7.09 -13.85
N ALA A 149 -12.85 7.00 -13.43
CA ALA A 149 -11.96 5.90 -13.78
C ALA A 149 -11.03 5.52 -12.61
N MET A 150 -10.50 4.29 -12.64
CA MET A 150 -9.42 3.92 -11.74
C MET A 150 -8.19 4.79 -11.97
N LEU A 151 -7.54 5.19 -10.88
CA LEU A 151 -6.21 5.78 -10.95
C LEU A 151 -5.21 4.69 -11.40
N THR A 152 -4.55 4.89 -12.54
CA THR A 152 -3.65 3.88 -13.15
C THR A 152 -2.17 4.21 -12.99
N ASP A 153 -1.81 5.50 -13.01
CA ASP A 153 -0.47 5.96 -12.67
C ASP A 153 -0.56 6.92 -11.49
N PHE A 154 -0.09 6.45 -10.34
CA PHE A 154 0.00 7.26 -9.12
C PHE A 154 1.43 7.35 -8.61
N ARG A 155 2.44 6.77 -9.29
CA ARG A 155 3.80 6.61 -8.75
C ARG A 155 4.46 7.92 -8.34
N LYS A 156 4.14 9.01 -9.06
CA LYS A 156 4.64 10.36 -8.76
C LYS A 156 4.10 10.91 -7.43
N LEU A 157 2.91 10.50 -7.02
CA LEU A 157 2.28 10.97 -5.78
C LEU A 157 3.03 10.51 -4.51
N PRO A 158 3.20 9.20 -4.23
CA PRO A 158 3.94 8.76 -3.06
C PRO A 158 5.43 9.16 -3.16
N ASP A 159 5.98 9.33 -4.36
CA ASP A 159 7.35 9.84 -4.54
C ASP A 159 7.48 11.30 -4.06
N ALA A 160 6.58 12.18 -4.51
CA ALA A 160 6.55 13.58 -4.08
C ALA A 160 6.29 13.72 -2.57
N VAL A 161 5.40 12.89 -2.02
CA VAL A 161 5.15 12.85 -0.58
C VAL A 161 6.39 12.35 0.19
N ALA A 162 7.03 11.29 -0.28
CA ALA A 162 8.21 10.72 0.38
C ALA A 162 9.41 11.67 0.36
N VAL A 163 9.65 12.37 -0.75
CA VAL A 163 10.73 13.37 -0.84
C VAL A 163 10.55 14.47 0.22
N ARG A 164 9.33 14.93 0.46
CA ARG A 164 9.03 15.90 1.53
C ARG A 164 9.37 15.41 2.93
N ALA A 165 9.37 14.09 3.14
CA ALA A 165 9.72 13.47 4.41
C ALA A 165 11.17 12.93 4.45
N GLY A 166 12.01 13.34 3.48
CA GLY A 166 13.45 13.10 3.48
C GLY A 166 13.91 11.81 2.80
N TRP A 167 13.02 11.08 2.11
CA TRP A 167 13.41 9.94 1.27
C TRP A 167 13.94 10.39 -0.09
N LYS A 168 14.76 9.54 -0.73
CA LYS A 168 15.19 9.81 -2.10
C LYS A 168 14.09 9.43 -3.11
N PRO A 169 14.02 10.11 -4.28
CA PRO A 169 13.15 9.69 -5.36
C PRO A 169 13.37 8.21 -5.70
N GLY A 170 12.30 7.44 -5.84
CA GLY A 170 12.38 6.01 -6.12
C GLY A 170 12.23 5.10 -4.91
N GLU A 171 12.51 5.58 -3.69
CA GLU A 171 12.62 4.70 -2.53
C GLU A 171 11.28 4.17 -2.04
N ILE A 172 10.22 5.00 -2.10
CA ILE A 172 8.88 4.64 -1.65
C ILE A 172 7.99 4.30 -2.85
N ARG A 173 7.58 3.04 -2.94
CA ARG A 173 6.70 2.51 -4.00
C ARG A 173 5.63 1.62 -3.39
N SER A 174 4.52 1.44 -4.10
CA SER A 174 3.31 0.72 -3.65
C SER A 174 3.58 -0.61 -2.94
N LYS A 175 4.56 -1.38 -3.41
CA LYS A 175 4.97 -2.66 -2.83
C LYS A 175 5.42 -2.54 -1.36
N ILE A 176 6.08 -1.44 -0.98
CA ILE A 176 6.57 -1.24 0.40
C ILE A 176 5.41 -1.13 1.39
N PHE A 177 4.26 -0.56 0.99
CA PHE A 177 3.13 -0.36 1.88
C PHE A 177 2.49 -1.68 2.31
N ARG A 178 2.37 -2.61 1.36
CA ARG A 178 1.94 -3.97 1.66
C ARG A 178 2.88 -4.67 2.62
N HIS A 179 4.19 -4.47 2.45
CA HIS A 179 5.15 -5.06 3.37
C HIS A 179 5.12 -4.42 4.76
N THR A 180 4.93 -3.11 4.81
CA THR A 180 4.72 -2.32 6.02
C THR A 180 3.51 -2.80 6.81
N TYR A 181 2.36 -3.00 6.15
CA TYR A 181 1.17 -3.53 6.79
C TYR A 181 1.43 -4.88 7.45
N CYS A 182 2.00 -5.84 6.71
CA CYS A 182 2.25 -7.17 7.24
C CYS A 182 3.23 -7.14 8.44
N ALA A 183 4.28 -6.32 8.34
CA ALA A 183 5.29 -6.21 9.38
C ALA A 183 4.72 -5.60 10.68
N ALA A 184 3.97 -4.50 10.56
CA ALA A 184 3.35 -3.84 11.70
C ALA A 184 2.20 -4.67 12.28
N ARG A 185 1.35 -5.30 11.44
CA ARG A 185 0.27 -6.16 11.92
C ARG A 185 0.79 -7.32 12.75
N LEU A 186 1.89 -7.97 12.37
CA LEU A 186 2.51 -9.04 13.18
C LEU A 186 2.96 -8.62 14.59
N GLN A 187 3.08 -7.32 14.85
CA GLN A 187 3.46 -6.78 16.16
C GLN A 187 2.25 -6.43 17.03
N THR A 188 1.04 -6.35 16.44
CA THR A 188 -0.20 -6.02 17.14
C THR A 188 -0.74 -7.17 17.98
N VAL A 189 -1.69 -6.84 18.86
CA VAL A 189 -2.45 -7.82 19.65
C VAL A 189 -3.89 -7.95 19.15
N ASP A 190 -4.50 -9.09 19.44
CA ASP A 190 -5.90 -9.43 19.25
C ASP A 190 -6.39 -10.01 20.58
N GLN A 191 -7.30 -9.29 21.25
CA GLN A 191 -7.78 -9.64 22.60
C GLN A 191 -6.65 -9.85 23.62
N GLY A 192 -5.66 -8.94 23.62
CA GLY A 192 -4.50 -8.99 24.51
C GLY A 192 -3.43 -10.05 24.17
N ALA A 193 -3.69 -10.93 23.19
CA ALA A 193 -2.71 -11.92 22.72
C ALA A 193 -2.04 -11.45 21.42
N PRO A 194 -0.77 -11.80 21.13
CA PRO A 194 -0.17 -11.49 19.83
C PRO A 194 -1.00 -12.04 18.67
N VAL A 195 -1.21 -11.25 17.62
CA VAL A 195 -2.00 -11.70 16.47
C VAL A 195 -1.35 -12.92 15.81
N SER A 196 -2.17 -13.88 15.40
CA SER A 196 -1.68 -15.08 14.74
C SER A 196 -1.13 -14.79 13.33
N THR A 197 -0.08 -15.51 12.92
CA THR A 197 0.43 -15.48 11.53
C THR A 197 -0.62 -15.89 10.50
N TYR A 198 -1.57 -16.74 10.90
CA TYR A 198 -2.72 -17.13 10.09
C TYR A 198 -3.65 -15.95 9.80
N THR A 199 -4.01 -15.16 10.81
CA THR A 199 -4.84 -13.95 10.65
C THR A 199 -4.18 -12.98 9.67
N VAL A 200 -2.89 -12.68 9.87
CA VAL A 200 -2.14 -11.80 8.96
C VAL A 200 -2.07 -12.37 7.55
N ALA A 201 -1.85 -13.68 7.39
CA ALA A 201 -1.84 -14.34 6.08
C ALA A 201 -3.20 -14.21 5.36
N ARG A 202 -4.31 -14.33 6.09
CA ARG A 202 -5.68 -14.13 5.56
C ARG A 202 -5.93 -12.70 5.15
N GLU A 203 -5.59 -11.72 5.99
CA GLU A 203 -5.70 -10.29 5.68
C GLU A 203 -4.82 -9.90 4.48
N MET A 204 -3.71 -10.60 4.26
CA MET A 204 -2.85 -10.41 3.09
C MET A 204 -3.36 -11.16 1.86
N GLY A 205 -4.24 -12.15 2.01
CA GLY A 205 -4.67 -13.02 0.90
C GLY A 205 -3.53 -13.91 0.39
N HIS A 206 -2.69 -14.40 1.31
CA HIS A 206 -1.70 -15.43 1.03
C HIS A 206 -2.35 -16.81 1.05
N GLY A 207 -1.85 -17.73 0.21
CA GLY A 207 -2.32 -19.12 0.20
C GLY A 207 -1.87 -19.96 1.40
N GLY A 208 -1.06 -19.39 2.31
CA GLY A 208 -0.57 -20.04 3.53
C GLY A 208 0.40 -19.17 4.32
N GLU A 209 0.73 -19.59 5.55
CA GLU A 209 1.59 -18.85 6.49
C GLU A 209 3.06 -18.80 6.09
N ALA A 210 3.54 -19.75 5.29
CA ALA A 210 4.94 -19.87 4.91
C ALA A 210 5.48 -18.57 4.26
N MET A 211 4.62 -17.85 3.54
CA MET A 211 4.98 -16.56 2.93
C MET A 211 5.18 -15.46 3.97
N VAL A 212 4.43 -15.49 5.08
CA VAL A 212 4.58 -14.52 6.17
C VAL A 212 5.86 -14.80 6.95
N ARG A 213 6.08 -16.05 7.38
CA ARG A 213 7.29 -16.43 8.13
C ARG A 213 8.57 -16.18 7.34
N LYS A 214 8.56 -16.51 6.04
CA LYS A 214 9.70 -16.32 5.12
C LYS A 214 10.08 -14.85 4.93
N VAL A 215 9.11 -13.94 4.97
CA VAL A 215 9.33 -12.53 4.63
C VAL A 215 9.50 -11.65 5.87
N TYR A 216 8.98 -12.08 7.03
CA TYR A 216 8.85 -11.23 8.22
C TYR A 216 9.24 -11.89 9.55
N GLY A 217 9.76 -13.12 9.53
CA GLY A 217 10.11 -13.87 10.75
C GLY A 217 11.15 -13.19 11.66
N HIS A 218 11.86 -12.18 11.17
CA HIS A 218 12.97 -11.51 11.86
C HIS A 218 12.62 -10.17 12.56
N LEU A 219 11.35 -9.76 12.62
CA LEU A 219 10.90 -8.44 13.14
C LEU A 219 11.11 -8.18 14.66
N GLY A 220 12.06 -8.87 15.29
CA GLY A 220 12.13 -9.07 16.74
C GLY A 220 12.72 -7.97 17.64
N GLN A 221 12.81 -6.70 17.24
CA GLN A 221 13.44 -5.67 18.10
C GLN A 221 12.51 -4.54 18.59
N VAL A 222 11.43 -4.22 17.89
CA VAL A 222 10.42 -3.25 18.36
C VAL A 222 9.08 -3.99 18.46
N ARG A 223 8.41 -3.91 19.62
CA ARG A 223 7.13 -4.60 19.86
C ARG A 223 6.03 -3.55 20.04
N HIS A 224 5.30 -3.27 18.98
CA HIS A 224 4.13 -2.40 19.04
C HIS A 224 2.88 -3.15 19.52
N ARG A 225 2.74 -3.31 20.84
CA ARG A 225 1.63 -4.04 21.46
C ARG A 225 0.37 -3.18 21.60
N ALA A 226 -0.13 -2.67 20.48
CA ALA A 226 -1.44 -2.02 20.42
C ALA A 226 -2.47 -2.97 19.78
N GLU A 227 -3.73 -2.85 20.22
CA GLU A 227 -4.87 -3.49 19.55
C GLU A 227 -5.14 -2.87 18.18
N PRO A 228 -5.30 -1.53 18.06
CA PRO A 228 -5.45 -0.91 16.75
C PRO A 228 -4.10 -0.76 16.04
N MET A 229 -4.13 -0.98 14.74
CA MET A 229 -3.03 -0.59 13.86
C MET A 229 -3.19 0.88 13.46
N GLU A 230 -2.22 1.70 13.83
CA GLU A 230 -2.19 3.12 13.51
C GLU A 230 -0.75 3.64 13.40
N TYR A 231 -0.64 4.79 12.75
CA TYR A 231 0.62 5.48 12.45
C TYR A 231 0.42 6.97 12.74
N ARG A 232 0.24 7.32 14.02
CA ARG A 232 0.10 8.71 14.48
C ARG A 232 1.48 9.29 14.73
N VAL A 233 1.82 10.38 14.04
CA VAL A 233 3.18 10.95 14.06
C VAL A 233 3.59 11.45 15.45
N GLU A 234 2.62 11.93 16.22
CA GLU A 234 2.79 12.48 17.57
C GLU A 234 3.34 11.42 18.53
N GLN A 235 2.97 10.14 18.35
CA GLN A 235 3.46 9.01 19.15
C GLN A 235 4.97 8.74 18.93
N HIS A 236 5.56 9.34 17.89
CA HIS A 236 6.92 9.05 17.45
C HIS A 236 7.81 10.30 17.31
N ALA A 237 7.34 11.47 17.73
CA ALA A 237 8.04 12.74 17.56
C ALA A 237 9.50 12.69 18.06
N ALA A 238 9.73 12.10 19.25
CA ALA A 238 11.06 11.96 19.83
C ALA A 238 12.01 11.10 18.97
N LYS A 239 11.50 10.04 18.35
CA LYS A 239 12.28 9.14 17.48
C LYS A 239 12.54 9.77 16.10
N LEU A 240 11.59 10.55 15.60
CA LEU A 240 11.67 11.20 14.29
C LEU A 240 12.55 12.47 14.30
N GLY A 241 12.65 13.15 15.44
CA GLY A 241 13.57 14.26 15.68
C GLY A 241 13.61 15.27 14.53
N ALA A 242 14.79 15.48 13.95
CA ALA A 242 15.03 16.45 12.89
C ALA A 242 14.14 16.26 11.64
N ARG A 243 13.74 15.02 11.30
CA ARG A 243 12.86 14.75 10.15
C ARG A 243 11.45 15.26 10.40
N TRP A 244 10.95 15.09 11.63
CA TRP A 244 9.64 15.62 12.02
C TRP A 244 9.64 17.14 12.05
N GLU A 245 10.69 17.74 12.61
CA GLU A 245 10.84 19.20 12.62
C GLU A 245 10.96 19.78 11.21
N ALA A 246 11.72 19.14 10.32
CA ALA A 246 11.86 19.59 8.94
C ALA A 246 10.52 19.58 8.20
N LEU A 247 9.72 18.53 8.39
CA LEU A 247 8.38 18.44 7.81
C LEU A 247 7.43 19.50 8.39
N SER A 248 7.45 19.67 9.71
CA SER A 248 6.63 20.67 10.42
C SER A 248 6.98 22.10 10.02
N ARG A 249 8.28 22.42 9.88
CA ARG A 249 8.76 23.74 9.43
C ARG A 249 8.47 24.00 7.95
N GLY A 250 8.57 22.97 7.11
CA GLY A 250 8.22 23.06 5.68
C GLY A 250 6.72 23.16 5.38
N GLY A 251 5.87 23.06 6.41
CA GLY A 251 4.41 23.16 6.32
C GLY A 251 3.85 24.54 5.99
N PHE A 252 4.67 25.60 6.01
CA PHE A 252 4.29 26.96 5.62
C PHE A 252 5.20 27.49 4.50
N GLY A 253 4.95 27.01 3.28
CA GLY A 253 5.50 27.60 2.06
C GLY A 253 6.93 27.18 1.75
N THR A 254 7.08 26.30 0.75
CA THR A 254 8.14 26.49 -0.24
C THR A 254 7.80 25.65 -1.46
N ALA A 255 7.46 26.34 -2.54
CA ALA A 255 7.47 25.78 -3.88
C ALA A 255 8.90 25.31 -4.16
N ILE A 256 9.11 24.00 -4.26
CA ILE A 256 10.38 23.48 -4.77
C ILE A 256 10.34 23.71 -6.28
N GLY A 257 10.91 24.84 -6.70
CA GLY A 257 11.33 25.05 -8.08
C GLY A 257 12.32 23.97 -8.45
N THR A 258 11.96 23.14 -9.43
CA THR A 258 12.89 22.21 -10.05
C THR A 258 13.83 23.01 -10.93
N THR A 259 15.11 23.02 -10.57
CA THR A 259 16.19 23.53 -11.41
C THR A 259 16.48 22.57 -12.56
N ALA A 260 16.72 23.20 -13.73
CA ALA A 260 17.18 22.70 -15.03
C ALA A 260 16.20 21.83 -15.85
#